data_AF-A0A9N9H7N6-F1
#
_entry.id   AF-A0A9N9H7N6-F1
#
_cell.length_a   1.000
_cell.length_b   1.000
_cell.length_c   1.000
_cell.angle_alpha   90.00
_cell.angle_beta   90.00
_cell.angle_gamma   90.00
#
_symmetry.space_group_name_H-M   'P 1'
#
loop_
_entity.id
_entity.type
_entity.pdbx_description
1 polymer ?
#
loop_
_entity_poly.entity_id
_entity_poly.type
_entity_poly.pdbx_seq_one_letter_code
_entity_poly.pdbx_strand_id
1 'polypeptide(L)'
;QPTLSFDIKTVNNVNDQDSKLLHSTETVNNISQEQKSITNSTENLTLVSDFVQGLLQEFTSHNNQCWESVEIPNPTSVSESLQKLAHLFHKASIARKNSINTKREEILSWGRYSERYEDKAIELRSENKNLTDKSARNRIYNEMKPYLSGISDGYLRVMTCKARKINKLFGYEYDP
;
A
#
# COMPACT_ATOMS: atom_id res chain seq x y z
N GLN A 1 -14.68 -18.17 36.74
CA GLN A 1 -13.62 -17.36 36.10
C GLN A 1 -12.36 -18.21 36.03
N PRO A 2 -11.79 -18.47 34.84
CA PRO A 2 -10.44 -19.01 34.73
C PRO A 2 -9.44 -17.90 34.39
N THR A 3 -8.38 -17.79 35.19
CA THR A 3 -7.21 -16.94 34.96
C THR A 3 -6.25 -17.70 34.03
N LEU A 4 -6.03 -17.19 32.82
CA LEU A 4 -5.00 -17.67 31.90
C LEU A 4 -3.70 -16.90 32.15
N SER A 5 -2.69 -17.62 32.65
CA SER A 5 -1.29 -17.15 32.78
C SER A 5 -0.56 -17.43 31.46
N PHE A 6 0.06 -16.41 30.86
CA PHE A 6 0.92 -16.56 29.70
C PHE A 6 2.39 -16.39 30.11
N ASP A 7 3.13 -17.49 30.11
CA ASP A 7 4.59 -17.48 30.27
C ASP A 7 5.26 -17.11 28.94
N ILE A 8 5.98 -15.98 28.91
CA ILE A 8 6.81 -15.57 27.78
C ILE A 8 8.19 -16.21 27.92
N LYS A 9 8.57 -17.11 27.01
CA LYS A 9 9.95 -17.62 26.90
C LYS A 9 10.73 -16.80 25.87
N THR A 10 11.77 -16.10 26.35
CA THR A 10 12.79 -15.41 25.55
C THR A 10 13.71 -16.42 24.87
N VAL A 11 13.90 -16.30 23.55
CA VAL A 11 14.92 -17.06 22.79
C VAL A 11 16.05 -16.10 22.42
N ASN A 12 17.27 -16.43 22.88
CA ASN A 12 18.50 -15.73 22.57
C ASN A 12 18.90 -15.95 21.11
N ASN A 13 19.13 -14.86 20.38
CA ASN A 13 19.65 -14.90 19.01
C ASN A 13 21.18 -14.77 19.05
N VAL A 14 21.89 -15.89 18.97
CA VAL A 14 23.34 -15.93 18.69
C VAL A 14 23.48 -16.21 17.20
N ASN A 15 23.99 -15.23 16.44
CA ASN A 15 24.41 -15.45 15.06
C ASN A 15 25.87 -15.04 14.90
N ASP A 16 26.72 -16.07 14.91
CA ASP A 16 28.09 -16.10 14.39
C ASP A 16 28.05 -15.82 12.88
N GLN A 17 28.82 -14.84 12.38
CA GLN A 17 29.34 -14.89 11.01
C GLN A 17 30.72 -14.23 10.92
N ASP A 18 31.61 -15.00 10.32
CA ASP A 18 33.05 -14.82 10.15
C ASP A 18 33.48 -13.50 9.51
N SER A 19 34.53 -12.94 10.11
CA SER A 19 35.41 -11.93 9.52
C SER A 19 36.39 -12.56 8.52
N LYS A 20 36.42 -12.11 7.27
CA LYS A 20 37.66 -12.10 6.47
C LYS A 20 37.80 -10.81 5.65
N LEU A 21 38.85 -10.10 6.03
CA LEU A 21 39.48 -8.90 5.53
C LEU A 21 40.16 -9.14 4.16
N LEU A 22 40.14 -8.14 3.25
CA LEU A 22 41.29 -7.83 2.40
C LEU A 22 41.23 -6.37 1.90
N HIS A 23 42.28 -5.62 2.29
CA HIS A 23 42.55 -4.20 2.03
C HIS A 23 43.04 -3.92 0.61
N SER A 24 42.85 -2.64 0.17
CA SER A 24 43.90 -1.69 -0.27
C SER A 24 43.36 -0.74 -1.36
N THR A 25 43.05 0.53 -1.07
CA THR A 25 43.86 1.78 -0.97
C THR A 25 43.86 2.66 -2.23
N GLU A 26 43.77 3.98 -1.99
CA GLU A 26 43.93 5.17 -2.84
C GLU A 26 42.65 5.79 -3.45
N THR A 27 42.07 6.90 -2.93
CA THR A 27 42.50 8.30 -2.68
C THR A 27 41.84 9.26 -3.67
N VAL A 28 40.85 10.02 -3.15
CA VAL A 28 40.48 11.42 -3.44
C VAL A 28 40.02 11.79 -4.87
N ASN A 29 38.69 11.96 -5.04
CA ASN A 29 38.08 13.14 -5.73
C ASN A 29 36.53 13.21 -5.83
N ASN A 30 35.73 12.48 -5.03
CA ASN A 30 34.27 12.40 -5.27
C ASN A 30 33.34 13.15 -4.29
N ILE A 31 33.85 14.01 -3.41
CA ILE A 31 33.01 14.65 -2.38
C ILE A 31 31.95 15.61 -2.97
N SER A 32 32.19 16.22 -4.15
CA SER A 32 31.28 17.23 -4.71
C SER A 32 30.07 16.67 -5.46
N GLN A 33 30.13 15.45 -6.00
CA GLN A 33 28.96 14.82 -6.65
C GLN A 33 28.09 14.04 -5.67
N GLU A 34 28.69 13.48 -4.62
CA GLU A 34 27.99 12.72 -3.59
C GLU A 34 27.06 13.63 -2.77
N GLN A 35 27.51 14.83 -2.39
CA GLN A 35 26.66 15.78 -1.64
C GLN A 35 25.43 16.24 -2.43
N LYS A 36 25.55 16.49 -3.75
CA LYS A 36 24.43 16.91 -4.60
C LYS A 36 23.44 15.75 -4.87
N SER A 37 23.94 14.52 -4.92
CA SER A 37 23.11 13.31 -5.03
C SER A 37 22.40 13.00 -3.70
N ILE A 38 23.08 13.21 -2.57
CA ILE A 38 22.52 13.00 -1.23
C ILE A 38 21.44 14.04 -0.93
N THR A 39 21.61 15.33 -1.27
CA THR A 39 20.56 16.34 -1.05
C THR A 39 19.33 16.08 -1.92
N ASN A 40 19.49 15.79 -3.21
CA ASN A 40 18.37 15.47 -4.09
C ASN A 40 17.64 14.17 -3.70
N SER A 41 18.38 13.17 -3.22
CA SER A 41 17.82 11.90 -2.73
C SER A 41 17.11 12.09 -1.39
N THR A 42 17.71 12.88 -0.49
CA THR A 42 17.12 13.21 0.82
C THR A 42 15.84 13.98 0.63
N GLU A 43 15.82 15.07 -0.15
CA GLU A 43 14.61 15.86 -0.44
C GLU A 43 13.51 15.04 -1.12
N ASN A 44 13.85 14.12 -2.04
CA ASN A 44 12.87 13.20 -2.63
C ASN A 44 12.35 12.19 -1.60
N LEU A 45 13.19 11.69 -0.69
CA LEU A 45 12.77 10.80 0.40
C LEU A 45 11.92 11.55 1.42
N THR A 46 12.20 12.83 1.73
CA THR A 46 11.36 13.66 2.60
C THR A 46 10.02 13.96 1.93
N LEU A 47 10.00 14.31 0.64
CA LEU A 47 8.76 14.56 -0.10
C LEU A 47 7.90 13.29 -0.22
N VAL A 48 8.53 12.14 -0.49
CA VAL A 48 7.84 10.84 -0.52
C VAL A 48 7.35 10.44 0.87
N SER A 49 8.12 10.73 1.91
CA SER A 49 7.72 10.52 3.31
C SER A 49 6.55 11.41 3.70
N ASP A 50 6.60 12.71 3.41
CA ASP A 50 5.54 13.67 3.71
C ASP A 50 4.28 13.41 2.89
N PHE A 51 4.43 12.94 1.66
CA PHE A 51 3.31 12.51 0.82
C PHE A 51 2.66 11.24 1.37
N VAL A 52 3.45 10.23 1.74
CA VAL A 52 2.95 8.98 2.33
C VAL A 52 2.35 9.22 3.72
N GLN A 53 2.97 10.07 4.53
CA GLN A 53 2.49 10.48 5.85
C GLN A 53 1.24 11.33 5.75
N GLY A 54 1.18 12.27 4.80
CA GLY A 54 -0.02 13.04 4.50
C GLY A 54 -1.18 12.16 4.05
N LEU A 55 -0.92 11.15 3.23
CA LEU A 55 -1.91 10.15 2.85
C LEU A 55 -2.38 9.33 4.06
N LEU A 56 -1.46 8.81 4.89
CA LEU A 56 -1.82 8.03 6.09
C LEU A 56 -2.63 8.86 7.11
N GLN A 57 -2.24 10.11 7.33
CA GLN A 57 -2.97 11.07 8.15
C GLN A 57 -4.39 11.28 7.61
N GLU A 58 -4.54 11.36 6.29
CA GLU A 58 -5.82 11.55 5.61
C GLU A 58 -6.69 10.28 5.61
N PHE A 59 -6.10 9.08 5.56
CA PHE A 59 -6.81 7.80 5.76
C PHE A 59 -7.33 7.62 7.19
N THR A 60 -6.63 8.15 8.18
CA THR A 60 -6.96 7.99 9.62
C THR A 60 -7.81 9.12 10.19
N SER A 61 -7.87 10.28 9.53
CA SER A 61 -8.67 11.43 9.97
C SER A 61 -10.17 11.20 9.73
N HIS A 62 -10.94 11.06 10.82
CA HIS A 62 -12.41 10.97 10.83
C HIS A 62 -13.12 12.34 10.58
N ASN A 63 -12.56 13.21 9.75
CA ASN A 63 -13.17 14.51 9.43
C ASN A 63 -13.88 14.48 8.08
N ASN A 64 -14.99 13.75 8.05
CA ASN A 64 -15.92 13.70 6.93
C ASN A 64 -16.76 15.00 6.83
N GLN A 65 -16.63 15.91 7.80
CA GLN A 65 -17.65 16.92 8.10
C GLN A 65 -17.42 18.32 7.50
N CYS A 66 -16.39 18.55 6.68
CA CYS A 66 -16.06 19.90 6.18
C CYS A 66 -16.38 20.15 4.69
N TRP A 67 -17.08 19.23 4.02
CA TRP A 67 -17.15 19.28 2.55
C TRP A 67 -18.55 19.06 1.97
N GLU A 68 -19.57 18.90 2.79
CA GLU A 68 -20.96 18.95 2.32
C GLU A 68 -21.34 20.41 2.12
N SER A 69 -21.27 20.84 0.85
CA SER A 69 -21.85 22.08 0.35
C SER A 69 -21.22 23.38 0.89
N VAL A 70 -19.97 23.65 0.51
CA VAL A 70 -19.50 25.05 0.50
C VAL A 70 -20.15 25.74 -0.70
N GLU A 71 -21.36 26.26 -0.52
CA GLU A 71 -21.89 27.27 -1.43
C GLU A 71 -20.99 28.50 -1.31
N ILE A 72 -20.32 28.85 -2.41
CA ILE A 72 -19.58 30.11 -2.48
C ILE A 72 -20.63 31.22 -2.34
N PRO A 73 -20.66 32.01 -1.25
CA PRO A 73 -21.55 33.17 -1.19
C PRO A 73 -21.19 34.08 -2.38
N ASN A 74 -22.14 34.84 -2.93
CA ASN A 74 -21.82 35.89 -3.89
C ASN A 74 -21.47 37.17 -3.13
N PRO A 75 -20.18 37.45 -2.82
CA PRO A 75 -19.82 38.70 -2.18
C PRO A 75 -19.90 39.84 -3.19
N THR A 76 -20.69 40.85 -2.87
CA THR A 76 -21.02 41.99 -3.72
C THR A 76 -19.84 42.94 -4.04
N SER A 77 -18.59 42.53 -3.76
CA SER A 77 -17.40 43.41 -3.81
C SER A 77 -16.07 42.67 -4.12
N VAL A 78 -16.11 41.40 -4.55
CA VAL A 78 -14.87 40.64 -4.79
C VAL A 78 -14.51 40.66 -6.26
N SER A 79 -13.24 40.98 -6.57
CA SER A 79 -12.68 40.93 -7.93
C SER A 79 -13.05 39.63 -8.64
N GLU A 80 -13.49 39.72 -9.89
CA GLU A 80 -13.78 38.57 -10.75
C GLU A 80 -12.59 37.59 -10.81
N SER A 81 -11.36 38.10 -10.73
CA SER A 81 -10.15 37.26 -10.68
C SER A 81 -10.06 36.42 -9.40
N LEU A 82 -10.48 36.96 -8.26
CA LEU A 82 -10.44 36.27 -6.97
C LEU A 82 -11.60 35.25 -6.86
N GLN A 83 -12.76 35.54 -7.46
CA GLN A 83 -13.85 34.56 -7.61
C GLN A 83 -13.43 33.38 -8.50
N LYS A 84 -12.76 33.64 -9.63
CA LYS A 84 -12.19 32.58 -10.49
C LYS A 84 -11.16 31.73 -9.72
N LEU A 85 -10.31 32.37 -8.92
CA LEU A 85 -9.34 31.65 -8.09
C LEU A 85 -10.02 30.76 -7.04
N ALA A 86 -11.04 31.27 -6.34
CA ALA A 86 -11.81 30.50 -5.38
C ALA A 86 -12.51 29.29 -6.03
N HIS A 87 -13.09 29.48 -7.23
CA HIS A 87 -13.70 28.40 -7.99
C HIS A 87 -12.69 27.31 -8.38
N LEU A 88 -11.50 27.71 -8.86
CA LEU A 88 -10.43 26.77 -9.20
C LEU A 88 -9.95 25.98 -7.98
N PHE A 89 -9.77 26.64 -6.83
CA PHE A 89 -9.43 25.98 -5.57
C PHE A 89 -10.48 24.95 -5.18
N HIS A 90 -11.75 25.31 -5.19
CA HIS A 90 -12.85 24.40 -4.87
C HIS A 90 -12.89 23.18 -5.79
N LYS A 91 -12.72 23.39 -7.11
CA LYS A 91 -12.65 22.29 -8.09
C LYS A 91 -11.47 21.36 -7.82
N ALA A 92 -10.30 21.91 -7.49
CA ALA A 92 -9.12 21.12 -7.14
C ALA A 92 -9.34 20.31 -5.85
N SER A 93 -9.98 20.89 -4.84
CA SER A 93 -10.33 20.19 -3.59
C SER A 93 -11.30 19.03 -3.81
N ILE A 94 -12.35 19.22 -4.63
CA ILE A 94 -13.27 18.13 -5.00
C ILE A 94 -12.54 17.02 -5.75
N ALA A 95 -11.70 17.36 -6.72
CA ALA A 95 -10.92 16.38 -7.47
C ALA A 95 -9.98 15.58 -6.56
N ARG A 96 -9.34 16.24 -5.58
CA ARG A 96 -8.54 15.58 -4.55
C ARG A 96 -9.37 14.59 -3.74
N LYS A 97 -10.51 15.02 -3.19
CA LYS A 97 -11.44 14.15 -2.42
C LYS A 97 -11.83 12.91 -3.22
N ASN A 98 -12.22 13.09 -4.47
CA ASN A 98 -12.60 12.00 -5.35
C ASN A 98 -11.43 11.03 -5.58
N SER A 99 -10.21 11.54 -5.81
CA SER A 99 -9.03 10.69 -5.96
C SER A 99 -8.74 9.86 -4.71
N ILE A 100 -8.89 10.42 -3.50
CA ILE A 100 -8.70 9.68 -2.25
C ILE A 100 -9.75 8.58 -2.09
N ASN A 101 -11.02 8.91 -2.36
CA ASN A 101 -12.09 7.92 -2.30
C ASN A 101 -11.86 6.78 -3.31
N THR A 102 -11.46 7.08 -4.54
CA THR A 102 -11.11 6.06 -5.53
C THR A 102 -9.96 5.16 -5.04
N LYS A 103 -8.92 5.73 -4.43
CA LYS A 103 -7.80 4.94 -3.85
C LYS A 103 -8.26 4.07 -2.68
N ARG A 104 -9.14 4.57 -1.81
CA ARG A 104 -9.75 3.79 -0.72
C ARG A 104 -10.51 2.59 -1.27
N GLU A 105 -11.38 2.81 -2.26
CA GLU A 105 -12.14 1.74 -2.90
C GLU A 105 -11.25 0.73 -3.61
N GLU A 106 -10.17 1.17 -4.23
CA GLU A 106 -9.17 0.28 -4.83
C GLU A 106 -8.53 -0.63 -3.77
N ILE A 107 -8.05 -0.07 -2.66
CA ILE A 107 -7.43 -0.84 -1.56
C ILE A 107 -8.43 -1.85 -0.97
N LEU A 108 -9.67 -1.42 -0.71
CA LEU A 108 -10.73 -2.28 -0.17
C LEU A 108 -11.07 -3.43 -1.13
N SER A 109 -11.14 -3.13 -2.43
CA SER A 109 -11.42 -4.14 -3.46
C SER A 109 -10.30 -5.17 -3.56
N TRP A 110 -9.03 -4.74 -3.51
CA TRP A 110 -7.91 -5.67 -3.48
C TRP A 110 -7.89 -6.53 -2.22
N GLY A 111 -8.20 -5.95 -1.05
CA GLY A 111 -8.27 -6.71 0.20
C GLY A 111 -9.35 -7.79 0.19
N ARG A 112 -10.56 -7.44 -0.27
CA ARG A 112 -11.66 -8.41 -0.44
C ARG A 112 -11.32 -9.47 -1.47
N TYR A 113 -10.67 -9.08 -2.57
CA TYR A 113 -10.21 -10.02 -3.59
C TYR A 113 -9.24 -11.05 -3.00
N SER A 114 -8.23 -10.62 -2.23
CA SER A 114 -7.29 -11.56 -1.62
C SER A 114 -7.93 -12.46 -0.58
N GLU A 115 -8.88 -11.96 0.20
CA GLU A 115 -9.65 -12.78 1.15
C GLU A 115 -10.38 -13.92 0.42
N ARG A 116 -11.18 -13.59 -0.60
CA ARG A 116 -11.93 -14.59 -1.39
C ARG A 116 -11.02 -15.55 -2.15
N TYR A 117 -9.85 -15.08 -2.60
CA TYR A 117 -8.86 -15.92 -3.25
C TYR A 117 -8.29 -16.98 -2.29
N GLU A 118 -8.05 -16.61 -1.03
CA GLU A 118 -7.54 -17.52 0.00
C GLU A 118 -8.62 -18.49 0.47
N ASP A 119 -9.85 -18.01 0.68
CA ASP A 119 -11.01 -18.86 0.99
C ASP A 119 -11.17 -19.95 -0.07
N LYS A 120 -11.08 -19.58 -1.35
CA LYS A 120 -11.20 -20.53 -2.46
C LYS A 120 -10.04 -21.53 -2.49
N ALA A 121 -8.83 -21.11 -2.12
CA ALA A 121 -7.67 -22.02 -2.03
C ALA A 121 -7.86 -23.03 -0.89
N ILE A 122 -8.39 -22.60 0.25
CA ILE A 122 -8.71 -23.46 1.40
C ILE A 122 -9.85 -24.44 1.04
N GLU A 123 -10.90 -23.95 0.38
CA GLU A 123 -12.04 -24.75 -0.10
C GLU A 123 -11.54 -25.91 -0.99
N LEU A 124 -10.77 -25.58 -2.04
CA LEU A 124 -10.24 -26.58 -2.99
C LEU A 124 -9.36 -27.64 -2.32
N ARG A 125 -8.57 -27.26 -1.31
CA ARG A 125 -7.73 -28.18 -0.54
C ARG A 125 -8.53 -29.02 0.45
N SER A 126 -9.65 -28.51 0.94
CA SER A 126 -10.56 -29.23 1.84
C SER A 126 -11.33 -30.30 1.07
N GLU A 127 -11.73 -30.01 -0.17
CA GLU A 127 -12.40 -30.96 -1.07
C GLU A 127 -11.46 -32.09 -1.51
N ASN A 128 -10.18 -31.80 -1.75
CA ASN A 128 -9.20 -32.79 -2.18
C ASN A 128 -7.90 -32.69 -1.35
N LYS A 129 -7.77 -33.56 -0.34
CA LYS A 129 -6.61 -33.60 0.57
C LYS A 129 -5.26 -33.85 -0.12
N ASN A 130 -5.25 -34.41 -1.32
CA ASN A 130 -4.03 -34.65 -2.10
C ASN A 130 -3.65 -33.46 -2.99
N LEU A 131 -4.48 -32.41 -3.03
CA LEU A 131 -4.22 -31.23 -3.83
C LEU A 131 -3.18 -30.34 -3.12
N THR A 132 -2.06 -30.11 -3.79
CA THR A 132 -1.04 -29.17 -3.32
C THR A 132 -1.56 -27.73 -3.40
N ASP A 133 -1.07 -26.84 -2.53
CA ASP A 133 -1.41 -25.42 -2.56
C ASP A 133 -1.14 -24.80 -3.95
N LYS A 134 0.03 -25.08 -4.52
CA LYS A 134 0.39 -24.63 -5.87
C LYS A 134 -0.65 -25.06 -6.92
N SER A 135 -1.15 -26.30 -6.85
CA SER A 135 -2.16 -26.79 -7.79
C SER A 135 -3.53 -26.16 -7.55
N ALA A 136 -3.94 -25.98 -6.29
CA ALA A 136 -5.18 -25.28 -5.94
C ALA A 136 -5.18 -23.85 -6.46
N ARG A 137 -4.11 -23.09 -6.19
CA ARG A 137 -3.94 -21.72 -6.67
C ARG A 137 -3.89 -21.63 -8.20
N ASN A 138 -3.21 -22.57 -8.86
CA ASN A 138 -3.19 -22.62 -10.32
C ASN A 138 -4.57 -22.89 -10.92
N ARG A 139 -5.38 -23.73 -10.26
CA ARG A 139 -6.77 -23.97 -10.64
C ARG A 139 -7.62 -22.70 -10.54
N ILE A 140 -7.47 -21.92 -9.46
CA ILE A 140 -8.16 -20.63 -9.32
C ILE A 140 -7.83 -19.69 -10.48
N TYR A 141 -6.55 -19.57 -10.86
CA TYR A 141 -6.18 -18.72 -12.00
C TYR A 141 -6.83 -19.20 -13.31
N ASN A 142 -6.84 -20.51 -13.55
CA ASN A 142 -7.46 -21.06 -14.75
C ASN A 142 -8.98 -20.85 -14.79
N GLU A 143 -9.64 -20.94 -13.63
CA GLU A 143 -11.08 -20.70 -13.51
C GLU A 143 -11.44 -19.20 -13.65
N MET A 144 -10.58 -18.30 -13.16
CA MET A 144 -10.78 -16.85 -13.27
C MET A 144 -10.52 -16.31 -14.67
N LYS A 145 -9.55 -16.87 -15.39
CA LYS A 145 -9.02 -16.31 -16.65
C LYS A 145 -10.08 -16.00 -17.72
N PRO A 146 -11.09 -16.85 -17.97
CA PRO A 146 -12.13 -16.55 -18.96
C PRO A 146 -12.92 -15.26 -18.68
N TYR A 147 -12.97 -14.81 -17.43
CA TYR A 147 -13.67 -13.59 -17.02
C TYR A 147 -12.80 -12.32 -17.13
N LEU A 148 -11.50 -12.47 -17.38
CA LEU A 148 -10.52 -11.37 -17.34
C LEU A 148 -9.91 -11.13 -18.73
N SER A 149 -10.75 -10.77 -19.70
CA SER A 149 -10.30 -10.46 -21.06
C SER A 149 -9.25 -9.33 -21.07
N GLY A 150 -8.16 -9.53 -21.80
CA GLY A 150 -7.05 -8.56 -21.90
C GLY A 150 -6.06 -8.59 -20.73
N ILE A 151 -6.28 -9.43 -19.71
CA ILE A 151 -5.34 -9.60 -18.59
C ILE A 151 -4.39 -10.76 -18.85
N SER A 152 -3.09 -10.53 -18.71
CA SER A 152 -2.09 -11.60 -18.81
C SER A 152 -1.98 -12.41 -17.51
N ASP A 153 -1.59 -13.68 -17.62
CA ASP A 153 -1.38 -14.56 -16.45
C ASP A 153 -0.33 -14.00 -15.49
N GLY A 154 0.73 -13.41 -16.04
CA GLY A 154 1.79 -12.77 -15.26
C GLY A 154 1.26 -11.60 -14.45
N TYR A 155 0.46 -10.73 -15.08
CA TYR A 155 -0.14 -9.58 -14.40
C TYR A 155 -1.10 -10.03 -13.30
N LEU A 156 -1.97 -11.01 -13.59
CA LEU A 156 -2.90 -11.57 -12.61
C LEU A 156 -2.15 -12.07 -11.36
N ARG A 157 -1.12 -12.91 -11.54
CA ARG A 157 -0.31 -13.43 -10.44
C ARG A 157 0.37 -12.32 -9.63
N VAL A 158 0.93 -11.31 -10.30
CA VAL A 158 1.57 -10.16 -9.64
C VAL A 158 0.56 -9.39 -8.80
N MET A 159 -0.64 -9.11 -9.34
CA MET A 159 -1.68 -8.39 -8.61
C MET A 159 -2.24 -9.20 -7.45
N THR A 160 -2.40 -10.52 -7.60
CA THR A 160 -2.76 -11.41 -6.49
C THR A 160 -1.71 -11.40 -5.39
N CYS A 161 -0.43 -11.46 -5.73
CA CYS A 161 0.64 -11.33 -4.73
C CYS A 161 0.60 -9.98 -4.00
N LYS A 162 0.31 -8.87 -4.71
CA LYS A 162 0.16 -7.55 -4.08
C LYS A 162 -1.06 -7.48 -3.17
N ALA A 163 -2.20 -7.99 -3.62
CA ALA A 163 -3.44 -8.04 -2.83
C ALA A 163 -3.24 -8.83 -1.52
N ARG A 164 -2.61 -10.03 -1.60
CA ARG A 164 -2.26 -10.81 -0.40
C ARG A 164 -1.41 -10.02 0.59
N LYS A 165 -0.47 -9.20 0.12
CA LYS A 165 0.36 -8.35 0.98
C LYS A 165 -0.46 -7.25 1.66
N ILE A 166 -1.46 -6.67 0.98
CA ILE A 166 -2.37 -5.69 1.56
C ILE A 166 -3.09 -6.29 2.78
N ASN A 167 -3.66 -7.49 2.64
CA ASN A 167 -4.34 -8.15 3.77
C ASN A 167 -3.38 -8.49 4.92
N LYS A 168 -2.14 -8.89 4.63
CA LYS A 168 -1.12 -9.10 5.67
C LYS A 168 -0.83 -7.85 6.51
N LEU A 169 -0.92 -6.65 5.92
CA LEU A 169 -0.76 -5.39 6.67
C LEU A 169 -1.88 -5.17 7.70
N PHE A 170 -3.04 -5.81 7.52
CA PHE A 170 -4.20 -5.72 8.42
C PHE A 170 -4.31 -6.93 9.36
N GLY A 171 -3.25 -7.74 9.49
CA GLY A 171 -3.20 -8.86 10.43
C GLY A 171 -3.81 -10.17 9.90
N TYR A 172 -4.08 -10.28 8.60
CA TYR A 172 -4.44 -11.57 8.00
C TYR A 172 -3.20 -12.44 7.81
N GLU A 173 -3.23 -13.65 8.38
CA GLU A 173 -2.19 -14.66 8.16
C GLU A 173 -2.65 -15.67 7.10
N TYR A 174 -1.73 -16.01 6.19
CA TYR A 174 -1.95 -17.00 5.14
C TYR A 174 -0.75 -17.94 5.11
N ASP A 175 -1.02 -19.24 4.94
CA ASP A 175 0.03 -20.23 4.71
C ASP A 175 0.89 -19.82 3.49
N PRO A 176 2.23 -19.96 3.57
CA PRO A 176 3.17 -19.61 2.50
C PRO A 176 2.84 -20.24 1.14
#